data_AF-A0A2E4HI38-F1
#
_entry.id   AF-A0A2E4HI38-F1
#
_cell.length_a   1.000
_cell.length_b   1.000
_cell.length_c   1.000
_cell.angle_alpha   90.00
_cell.angle_beta   90.00
_cell.angle_gamma   90.00
#
_symmetry.space_group_name_H-M   'P 1'
#
loop_
_entity.id
_entity.type
_entity.pdbx_description
1 polymer ?
#
loop_
_entity_poly.entity_id
_entity_poly.type
_entity_poly.pdbx_seq_one_letter_code
_entity_poly.pdbx_strand_id
1 'polypeptide(L)'
;MVNKKDSLLKEQTTIVSYYSYPGLKYSTKLKVIDPDSIAISSRVTTDDIARTVSTVFTINTKEMFSKSRLHDTVCARRAFIAIVSEFFNLTLSAIGKLTNRNHATVLHSNRQHQNWMGTYPEYTVLYEQAREMCININLYENEEIDESNL
;
A
#
# COMPACT_ATOMS: atom_id res chain seq x y z
N MET A 1 2.90 -3.42 -35.04
CA MET A 1 3.07 -2.62 -33.80
C MET A 1 2.74 -3.53 -32.62
N VAL A 2 3.76 -4.03 -31.92
CA VAL A 2 3.61 -4.93 -30.77
C VAL A 2 3.37 -4.09 -29.51
N ASN A 3 2.38 -4.49 -28.71
CA ASN A 3 1.86 -3.76 -27.56
C ASN A 3 2.86 -3.79 -26.39
N LYS A 4 3.22 -2.63 -25.84
CA LYS A 4 4.30 -2.45 -24.82
C LYS A 4 4.04 -3.19 -23.49
N LYS A 5 2.85 -3.76 -23.29
CA LYS A 5 2.50 -4.58 -22.11
C LYS A 5 3.01 -6.02 -22.18
N ASP A 6 3.25 -6.56 -23.37
CA ASP A 6 3.64 -7.97 -23.52
C ASP A 6 5.14 -8.21 -23.33
N SER A 7 5.95 -7.14 -23.25
CA SER A 7 7.41 -7.23 -23.13
C SER A 7 7.96 -7.41 -21.70
N LEU A 8 7.09 -7.57 -20.69
CA LEU A 8 7.43 -7.59 -19.26
C LEU A 8 7.05 -8.91 -18.54
N LEU A 9 6.94 -10.02 -19.28
CA LEU A 9 6.64 -11.34 -18.72
C LEU A 9 7.76 -12.30 -19.06
N LYS A 10 8.64 -12.59 -18.10
CA LYS A 10 9.55 -13.74 -18.19
C LYS A 10 8.83 -15.01 -17.74
N GLU A 11 8.64 -15.94 -18.68
CA GLU A 11 8.22 -17.30 -18.32
C GLU A 11 9.33 -18.00 -17.55
N GLN A 12 9.08 -18.35 -16.28
CA GLN A 12 9.98 -19.21 -15.51
C GLN A 12 9.23 -20.47 -15.09
N THR A 13 9.89 -21.61 -15.25
CA THR A 13 9.35 -22.93 -14.89
C THR A 13 10.06 -23.40 -13.63
N THR A 14 9.35 -23.48 -12.51
CA THR A 14 9.89 -24.07 -11.28
C THR A 14 9.34 -25.47 -11.09
N ILE A 15 10.22 -26.40 -10.74
CA ILE A 15 9.90 -27.80 -10.48
C ILE A 15 9.36 -27.90 -9.05
N VAL A 16 8.13 -28.40 -8.89
CA VAL A 16 7.50 -28.54 -7.56
C VAL A 16 7.79 -29.93 -6.99
N SER A 17 8.09 -30.02 -5.70
CA SER A 17 8.36 -31.28 -4.99
C SER A 17 7.14 -32.22 -5.01
N TYR A 18 7.41 -33.52 -5.19
CA TYR A 18 6.42 -34.61 -5.33
C TYR A 18 5.33 -34.63 -4.24
N TYR A 19 5.66 -34.15 -3.04
CA TYR A 19 4.78 -34.23 -1.87
C TYR A 19 3.78 -33.06 -1.71
N SER A 20 3.75 -32.11 -2.65
CA SER A 20 2.87 -30.93 -2.60
C SER A 20 1.53 -31.13 -3.32
N TYR A 21 0.82 -32.23 -3.02
CA TYR A 21 -0.47 -32.71 -3.59
C TYR A 21 -0.36 -33.70 -4.77
N PRO A 22 -0.97 -34.91 -4.64
CA PRO A 22 -1.10 -35.85 -5.75
C PRO A 22 -2.17 -35.36 -6.73
N GLY A 23 -1.77 -34.70 -7.81
CA GLY A 23 -2.69 -34.25 -8.87
C GLY A 23 -2.22 -33.07 -9.71
N LEU A 24 -1.18 -32.34 -9.28
CA LEU A 24 -0.55 -31.33 -10.12
C LEU A 24 0.53 -31.96 -11.00
N LYS A 25 0.51 -31.69 -12.32
CA LYS A 25 1.62 -32.06 -13.21
C LYS A 25 2.85 -31.19 -12.89
N TYR A 26 4.04 -31.80 -12.88
CA TYR A 26 5.32 -31.29 -12.37
C TYR A 26 5.85 -29.95 -12.95
N SER A 27 5.16 -29.36 -13.92
CA SER A 27 5.54 -28.09 -14.54
C SER A 27 4.29 -27.22 -14.67
N THR A 28 4.15 -26.25 -13.78
CA THR A 28 3.16 -25.19 -13.94
C THR A 28 3.88 -23.93 -14.42
N LYS A 29 3.39 -23.34 -15.52
CA LYS A 29 3.88 -22.04 -15.99
C LYS A 29 3.27 -20.96 -15.10
N LEU A 30 4.07 -20.39 -14.20
CA LEU A 30 3.66 -19.23 -13.41
C LEU A 30 4.11 -17.96 -14.13
N LYS A 31 3.21 -16.97 -14.22
CA LYS A 31 3.57 -15.61 -14.63
C LYS A 31 4.22 -14.92 -13.44
N VAL A 32 5.54 -14.81 -13.46
CA VAL A 32 6.27 -14.00 -12.50
C VAL A 32 6.24 -12.56 -13.00
N ILE A 33 5.77 -11.64 -12.15
CA ILE A 33 5.86 -10.20 -12.42
C ILE A 33 7.33 -9.83 -12.27
N ASP A 34 7.93 -9.21 -13.29
CA ASP A 34 9.33 -8.76 -13.22
C ASP A 34 9.50 -7.91 -11.94
N PRO A 35 10.40 -8.28 -11.01
CA PRO A 35 10.58 -7.54 -9.76
C PRO A 35 10.96 -6.07 -10.00
N ASP A 36 11.58 -5.78 -11.16
CA ASP A 36 12.00 -4.45 -11.59
C ASP A 36 10.86 -3.62 -12.23
N SER A 37 9.68 -4.20 -12.44
CA SER A 37 8.46 -3.43 -12.80
C SER A 37 7.77 -2.81 -11.57
N ILE A 38 8.28 -3.07 -10.37
CA ILE A 38 7.93 -2.44 -9.08
C ILE A 38 8.97 -1.36 -8.74
N ALA A 39 9.41 -0.61 -9.74
CA ALA A 39 10.26 0.58 -9.54
C ALA A 39 9.43 1.85 -9.81
N ILE A 40 8.31 2.00 -9.11
CA ILE A 40 7.72 3.32 -8.90
C ILE A 40 8.48 3.92 -7.72
N SER A 41 9.38 4.82 -8.06
CA SER A 41 10.21 5.71 -7.23
C SER A 41 10.08 5.56 -5.72
N SER A 42 11.16 5.05 -5.15
CA SER A 42 11.45 4.81 -3.76
C SER A 42 11.91 6.09 -3.05
N ARG A 43 11.01 6.86 -2.39
CA ARG A 43 11.37 7.83 -1.33
C ARG A 43 10.30 8.12 -0.29
N VAL A 44 9.01 7.94 -0.61
CA VAL A 44 7.94 8.11 0.39
C VAL A 44 8.20 7.13 1.54
N THR A 45 8.37 7.67 2.75
CA THR A 45 8.53 6.85 3.96
C THR A 45 7.17 6.68 4.63
N THR A 46 7.00 5.60 5.39
CA THR A 46 5.78 5.39 6.18
C THR A 46 5.49 6.55 7.13
N ASP A 47 6.54 7.26 7.56
CA ASP A 47 6.45 8.45 8.42
C ASP A 47 5.88 9.66 7.67
N ASP A 48 6.16 9.80 6.37
CA ASP A 48 5.56 10.83 5.53
C ASP A 48 4.06 10.63 5.41
N ILE A 49 3.64 9.38 5.17
CA ILE A 49 2.22 9.02 5.13
C ILE A 49 1.55 9.27 6.48
N ALA A 50 2.25 8.99 7.58
CA ALA A 50 1.71 9.26 8.90
C ALA A 50 1.50 10.78 9.13
N ARG A 51 2.42 11.61 8.64
CA ARG A 51 2.31 13.08 8.69
C ARG A 51 1.18 13.60 7.81
N THR A 52 1.07 13.15 6.55
CA THR A 52 0.00 13.61 5.65
C THR A 52 -1.38 13.29 6.20
N VAL A 53 -1.58 12.05 6.66
CA VAL A 53 -2.85 11.62 7.27
C VAL A 53 -3.14 12.42 8.55
N SER A 54 -2.13 12.67 9.38
CA SER A 54 -2.26 13.50 10.58
C SER A 54 -2.74 14.93 10.26
N THR A 55 -2.21 15.53 9.18
CA THR A 55 -2.62 16.86 8.71
C THR A 55 -4.05 16.89 8.20
N VAL A 56 -4.45 15.91 7.36
CA VAL A 56 -5.81 15.88 6.77
C VAL A 56 -6.87 15.63 7.83
N PHE A 57 -6.63 14.68 8.74
CA PHE A 57 -7.59 14.33 9.77
C PHE A 57 -7.48 15.20 11.03
N THR A 58 -6.60 16.22 11.04
CA THR A 58 -6.39 17.15 12.16
C THR A 58 -6.18 16.43 13.51
N ILE A 59 -5.39 15.36 13.51
CA ILE A 59 -5.08 14.59 14.73
C ILE A 59 -3.57 14.46 14.91
N ASN A 60 -3.12 14.21 16.15
CA ASN A 60 -1.71 13.99 16.40
C ASN A 60 -1.26 12.60 15.91
N THR A 61 -0.07 12.51 15.32
CA THR A 61 0.54 11.23 14.90
C THR A 61 0.63 10.22 16.04
N LYS A 62 0.93 10.68 17.27
CA LYS A 62 0.98 9.81 18.47
C LYS A 62 -0.39 9.24 18.83
N GLU A 63 -1.45 10.03 18.65
CA GLU A 63 -2.82 9.60 18.94
C GLU A 63 -3.33 8.61 17.89
N MET A 64 -2.92 8.77 16.64
CA MET A 64 -3.23 7.84 15.56
C MET A 64 -2.72 6.42 15.88
N PHE A 65 -1.49 6.29 16.37
CA PHE A 65 -0.91 4.98 16.77
C PHE A 65 -1.31 4.52 18.17
N SER A 66 -2.04 5.35 18.92
CA SER A 66 -2.49 5.01 20.27
C SER A 66 -3.50 3.86 20.29
N LYS A 67 -3.79 3.38 21.51
CA LYS A 67 -4.89 2.41 21.76
C LYS A 67 -6.28 3.05 21.77
N SER A 68 -6.37 4.37 21.58
CA SER A 68 -7.64 5.08 21.58
C SER A 68 -8.60 4.56 20.52
N ARG A 69 -9.88 4.48 20.93
CA ARG A 69 -11.02 4.08 20.09
C ARG A 69 -11.92 5.26 19.74
N LEU A 70 -11.47 6.49 20.00
CA LEU A 70 -12.19 7.69 19.54
C LEU A 70 -12.38 7.61 18.03
N HIS A 71 -13.57 8.01 17.58
CA HIS A 71 -14.00 7.88 16.20
C HIS A 71 -12.93 8.42 15.23
N ASP A 72 -12.48 9.65 15.44
CA ASP A 72 -11.56 10.35 14.53
C ASP A 72 -10.18 9.66 14.48
N THR A 73 -9.67 9.23 15.65
CA THR A 73 -8.41 8.47 15.71
C THR A 73 -8.51 7.12 14.99
N VAL A 74 -9.69 6.49 14.99
CA VAL A 74 -9.94 5.23 14.29
C VAL A 74 -10.08 5.49 12.79
N CYS A 75 -10.74 6.57 12.37
CA CYS A 75 -10.86 6.98 10.97
C CYS A 75 -9.50 7.17 10.33
N ALA A 76 -8.67 8.02 10.94
CA ALA A 76 -7.35 8.33 10.42
C ALA A 76 -6.43 7.10 10.40
N ARG A 77 -6.47 6.27 11.45
CA ARG A 77 -5.69 5.02 11.48
C ARG A 77 -6.11 4.06 10.36
N ARG A 78 -7.41 3.95 10.07
CA ARG A 78 -7.91 3.12 8.97
C ARG A 78 -7.46 3.66 7.62
N ALA A 79 -7.53 4.99 7.43
CA ALA A 79 -7.02 5.65 6.24
C ALA A 79 -5.52 5.37 6.06
N PHE A 80 -4.73 5.55 7.11
CA PHE A 80 -3.30 5.25 7.12
C PHE A 80 -2.99 3.81 6.72
N ILE A 81 -3.68 2.83 7.32
CA ILE A 81 -3.50 1.40 6.99
C ILE A 81 -3.84 1.12 5.52
N ALA A 82 -4.93 1.70 5.01
CA ALA A 82 -5.35 1.52 3.63
C ALA A 82 -4.32 2.09 2.64
N ILE A 83 -3.84 3.31 2.88
CA ILE A 83 -2.81 3.96 2.06
C ILE A 83 -1.51 3.15 2.10
N VAL A 84 -1.01 2.77 3.27
CA VAL A 84 0.23 1.97 3.37
C VAL A 84 0.10 0.63 2.65
N SER A 85 -1.09 0.01 2.69
CA SER A 85 -1.36 -1.24 1.98
C SER A 85 -1.36 -1.06 0.46
N GLU A 86 -1.79 0.10 -0.05
CA GLU A 86 -1.82 0.42 -1.49
C GLU A 86 -0.43 0.79 -2.02
N PHE A 87 0.34 1.60 -1.27
CA PHE A 87 1.61 2.14 -1.73
C PHE A 87 2.79 1.17 -1.61
N PHE A 88 2.88 0.42 -0.49
CA PHE A 88 4.09 -0.36 -0.19
C PHE A 88 3.95 -1.87 -0.40
N ASN A 89 2.78 -2.37 -0.84
CA ASN A 89 2.50 -3.81 -1.02
C ASN A 89 2.97 -4.68 0.17
N LEU A 90 2.87 -4.15 1.40
CA LEU A 90 3.38 -4.82 2.59
C LEU A 90 2.46 -5.95 3.05
N THR A 91 3.04 -6.96 3.70
CA THR A 91 2.25 -8.00 4.36
C THR A 91 1.45 -7.43 5.54
N LEU A 92 0.28 -8.01 5.82
CA LEU A 92 -0.57 -7.61 6.96
C LEU A 92 0.18 -7.67 8.30
N SER A 93 1.15 -8.59 8.44
CA SER A 93 2.00 -8.71 9.62
C SER A 93 2.97 -7.54 9.75
N ALA A 94 3.58 -7.09 8.65
CA ALA A 94 4.47 -5.93 8.64
C ALA A 94 3.72 -4.64 8.99
N ILE A 95 2.53 -4.44 8.41
CA ILE A 95 1.65 -3.29 8.72
C ILE A 95 1.19 -3.34 10.19
N GLY A 96 0.91 -4.55 10.71
CA GLY A 96 0.60 -4.77 12.12
C GLY A 96 1.74 -4.33 13.04
N LYS A 97 2.99 -4.69 12.71
CA LYS A 97 4.17 -4.25 13.47
C LYS A 97 4.30 -2.72 13.47
N LEU A 98 4.08 -2.09 12.32
CA LEU A 98 4.17 -0.64 12.19
C LEU A 98 3.12 0.12 13.01
N THR A 99 1.91 -0.41 13.10
CA THR A 99 0.80 0.18 13.87
C THR A 99 0.70 -0.36 15.31
N ASN A 100 1.60 -1.26 15.72
CA ASN A 100 1.58 -1.95 17.00
C ASN A 100 0.27 -2.75 17.24
N ARG A 101 -0.23 -3.42 16.19
CA ARG A 101 -1.48 -4.20 16.17
C ARG A 101 -1.29 -5.61 15.59
N ASN A 102 -2.26 -6.46 15.88
CA ASN A 102 -2.33 -7.80 15.28
C ASN A 102 -2.73 -7.69 13.80
N HIS A 103 -2.15 -8.53 12.94
CA HIS A 103 -2.49 -8.65 11.52
C HIS A 103 -3.99 -8.85 11.27
N ALA A 104 -4.70 -9.55 12.17
CA ALA A 104 -6.16 -9.71 12.09
C ALA A 104 -6.91 -8.36 12.25
N THR A 105 -6.39 -7.46 13.07
CA THR A 105 -6.95 -6.10 13.23
C THR A 105 -6.70 -5.25 11.99
N VAL A 106 -5.55 -5.42 11.34
CA VAL A 106 -5.23 -4.75 10.05
C VAL A 106 -6.19 -5.24 8.97
N LEU A 107 -6.38 -6.56 8.84
CA LEU A 107 -7.34 -7.14 7.91
C LEU A 107 -8.76 -6.61 8.14
N HIS A 108 -9.20 -6.56 9.40
CA HIS A 108 -10.50 -6.00 9.75
C HIS A 108 -10.60 -4.52 9.39
N SER A 109 -9.55 -3.74 9.63
CA SER A 109 -9.49 -2.31 9.28
C SER A 109 -9.64 -2.10 7.78
N ASN A 110 -8.99 -2.92 6.95
CA ASN A 110 -9.13 -2.84 5.49
C ASN A 110 -10.56 -3.16 5.02
N ARG A 111 -11.20 -4.19 5.58
CA ARG A 111 -12.61 -4.48 5.26
C ARG A 111 -13.55 -3.34 5.67
N GLN A 112 -13.32 -2.77 6.84
CA GLN A 112 -14.12 -1.64 7.33
C GLN A 112 -13.90 -0.38 6.49
N HIS A 113 -12.67 -0.11 6.06
CA HIS A 113 -12.37 1.00 5.16
C HIS A 113 -13.20 0.91 3.87
N GLN A 114 -13.27 -0.27 3.23
CA GLN A 114 -14.09 -0.49 2.03
C GLN A 114 -15.58 -0.22 2.28
N ASN A 115 -16.11 -0.71 3.39
CA ASN A 115 -17.51 -0.44 3.77
C ASN A 115 -17.75 1.07 4.00
N TRP A 116 -16.77 1.77 4.56
CA TRP A 116 -16.88 3.18 4.92
C TRP A 116 -16.79 4.10 3.71
N MET A 117 -16.00 3.75 2.70
CA MET A 117 -16.00 4.45 1.41
C MET A 117 -17.41 4.49 0.79
N GLY A 118 -18.17 3.40 0.90
CA GLY A 118 -19.55 3.35 0.39
C GLY A 118 -20.59 4.03 1.30
N THR A 119 -20.35 4.06 2.61
CA THR A 119 -21.34 4.54 3.60
C THR A 119 -21.20 6.02 3.92
N TYR A 120 -19.97 6.52 4.01
CA TYR A 120 -19.67 7.86 4.53
C TYR A 120 -18.93 8.69 3.46
N PRO A 121 -19.63 9.63 2.80
CA PRO A 121 -19.01 10.45 1.76
C PRO A 121 -17.93 11.40 2.32
N GLU A 122 -18.10 11.91 3.54
CA GLU A 122 -17.11 12.77 4.22
C GLU A 122 -15.76 12.05 4.40
N TYR A 123 -15.80 10.80 4.86
CA TYR A 123 -14.60 9.98 5.01
C TYR A 123 -13.92 9.73 3.65
N THR A 124 -14.71 9.58 2.59
CA THR A 124 -14.21 9.39 1.22
C THR A 124 -13.45 10.61 0.72
N VAL A 125 -14.02 11.80 0.89
CA VAL A 125 -13.36 13.05 0.50
C VAL A 125 -12.03 13.21 1.24
N LEU A 126 -12.01 12.98 2.56
CA LEU A 126 -10.79 13.08 3.37
C LEU A 126 -9.74 12.04 2.96
N TYR A 127 -10.15 10.80 2.70
CA TYR A 127 -9.25 9.75 2.26
C TYR A 127 -8.62 10.07 0.90
N GLU A 128 -9.43 10.47 -0.07
CA GLU A 128 -8.94 10.86 -1.41
C GLU A 128 -7.98 12.05 -1.30
N GLN A 129 -8.30 13.05 -0.49
CA GLN A 129 -7.41 14.17 -0.25
C GLN A 129 -6.05 13.73 0.34
N ALA A 130 -6.05 12.84 1.32
CA ALA A 130 -4.82 12.30 1.91
C ALA A 130 -4.03 11.46 0.89
N ARG A 131 -4.73 10.70 0.05
CA ARG A 131 -4.15 9.89 -1.02
C ARG A 131 -3.46 10.75 -2.07
N GLU A 132 -4.14 11.79 -2.57
CA GLU A 132 -3.58 12.73 -3.55
C GLU A 132 -2.36 13.48 -2.98
N MET A 133 -2.38 13.87 -1.70
CA MET A 133 -1.19 14.46 -1.06
C MET A 133 0.00 13.49 -1.05
N CYS A 134 -0.22 12.21 -0.76
CA CYS A 134 0.83 11.20 -0.80
C CYS A 134 1.40 11.00 -2.21
N ILE A 135 0.55 11.05 -3.24
CA ILE A 135 0.99 10.98 -4.64
C ILE A 135 1.81 12.20 -5.02
N ASN A 136 1.37 13.40 -4.63
CA ASN A 136 2.07 14.64 -4.94
C ASN A 136 3.48 14.68 -4.32
N ILE A 137 3.63 14.25 -3.07
CA ILE A 137 4.96 14.12 -2.43
C ILE A 137 5.89 13.24 -3.27
N ASN A 138 5.36 12.15 -3.83
CA ASN A 138 6.13 11.25 -4.68
C ASN A 138 6.54 11.88 -6.02
N LEU A 139 5.78 12.86 -6.54
CA LEU A 139 6.04 13.48 -7.85
C LEU A 139 7.10 14.59 -7.79
N TYR A 140 7.05 15.48 -6.79
CA TYR A 140 7.96 16.64 -6.71
C TYR A 140 9.43 16.26 -6.54
N GLU A 141 9.75 15.13 -5.91
CA GLU A 141 11.15 14.70 -5.75
C GLU A 141 11.78 14.14 -7.03
N ASN A 142 11.01 13.92 -8.11
CA ASN A 142 11.57 13.48 -9.40
C ASN A 142 11.99 14.65 -10.30
N GLU A 143 11.52 15.88 -10.05
CA GLU A 143 11.83 17.05 -10.89
C GLU A 143 13.19 17.69 -10.56
N GLU A 144 13.71 17.54 -9.32
CA GLU A 144 15.02 18.10 -8.92
C GLU A 144 16.24 17.41 -9.58
N ILE A 145 16.05 16.34 -10.36
CA ILE A 145 17.15 15.58 -10.98
C ILE A 145 17.57 16.16 -12.35
N ASP A 146 16.79 17.03 -12.98
CA ASP A 146 17.04 17.45 -14.38
C ASP A 146 17.62 18.87 -14.56
N GLU A 147 17.85 19.65 -13.49
CA GLU A 147 18.45 21.00 -13.62
C GLU A 147 20.00 21.03 -13.57
N SER A 148 20.66 19.88 -13.41
CA SER A 148 22.14 19.79 -13.37
C SER A 148 22.78 19.18 -14.62
N ASN A 149 21.99 18.97 -15.68
CA ASN A 149 22.46 18.49 -16.98
C ASN A 149 22.45 19.57 -18.08
N LEU A 150 22.46 20.86 -17.71
CA LEU A 150 22.64 21.97 -18.65
C LEU A 150 24.01 22.64 -18.51
#